data_AF-A0A4D7QJF8-F1
#
_entry.id   AF-A0A4D7QJF8-F1
#
_cell.length_a   1.000
_cell.length_b   1.000
_cell.length_c   1.000
_cell.angle_alpha   90.00
_cell.angle_beta   90.00
_cell.angle_gamma   90.00
#
_symmetry.space_group_name_H-M   'P 1'
#
loop_
_entity.id
_entity.type
_entity.pdbx_description
1 polymer ?
#
loop_
_entity_poly.entity_id
_entity_poly.type
_entity_poly.pdbx_seq_one_letter_code
_entity_poly.pdbx_strand_id
1 'polypeptide(L)' 'MTEFLTALGLVLVIEGLILAAFPARVREALEVMRITPDQQLRIVGLVSAVAGLAVIWWMRG' A
#
# COMPACT_ATOMS: atom_id res chain seq x y z
N MET A 1 -19.86 1.10 -8.62
CA MET A 1 -19.90 0.83 -7.15
C MET A 1 -19.27 -0.51 -6.83
N THR A 2 -19.52 -1.52 -7.66
CA THR A 2 -18.86 -2.83 -7.61
C THR A 2 -17.34 -2.72 -7.76
N GLU A 3 -16.83 -1.84 -8.62
CA GLU A 3 -15.40 -1.67 -8.88
C GLU A 3 -14.62 -1.21 -7.64
N PHE A 4 -15.21 -0.30 -6.85
CA PHE A 4 -14.62 0.16 -5.61
C PHE A 4 -14.57 -0.97 -4.57
N LEU A 5 -15.66 -1.73 -4.42
CA LEU A 5 -15.71 -2.88 -3.53
C LEU A 5 -14.73 -3.98 -3.97
N THR A 6 -14.57 -4.21 -5.27
CA THR A 6 -13.58 -5.15 -5.80
C THR A 6 -12.15 -4.68 -5.50
N ALA A 7 -11.84 -3.41 -5.71
CA ALA A 7 -10.53 -2.86 -5.38
C ALA A 7 -10.24 -2.97 -3.87
N LEU A 8 -11.23 -2.67 -3.02
CA LEU A 8 -11.11 -2.82 -1.57
C LEU A 8 -10.90 -4.28 -1.16
N GLY A 9 -11.65 -5.22 -1.76
CA GLY A 9 -11.48 -6.65 -1.54
C GLY A 9 -10.08 -7.14 -1.93
N LEU A 10 -9.56 -6.68 -3.07
CA LEU A 10 -8.21 -7.00 -3.52
C LEU A 10 -7.14 -6.50 -2.55
N VAL A 11 -7.27 -5.28 -2.03
CA VAL A 11 -6.34 -4.74 -1.01
C VAL A 11 -6.34 -5.64 0.22
N LEU A 12 -7.51 -6.04 0.74
CA LEU A 12 -7.61 -6.92 1.91
C LEU A 12 -6.98 -8.30 1.66
N VAL A 13 -7.18 -8.88 0.48
CA VAL A 13 -6.55 -10.16 0.11
C VAL A 13 -5.04 -10.03 0.08
N ILE A 14 -4.51 -8.99 -0.57
CA ILE A 14 -3.05 -8.77 -0.69
C ILE A 14 -2.44 -8.55 0.70
N GLU A 15 -3.00 -7.65 1.51
CA GLU A 15 -2.52 -7.37 2.87
C GLU A 15 -2.57 -8.63 3.76
N GLY A 16 -3.66 -9.38 3.72
CA GLY A 16 -3.82 -10.61 4.48
C GLY A 16 -2.82 -11.69 4.06
N LEU A 17 -2.56 -11.84 2.76
CA LEU A 17 -1.55 -12.78 2.25
C LEU A 17 -0.13 -12.38 2.65
N ILE A 18 0.21 -11.09 2.61
CA ILE A 18 1.53 -10.61 3.05
C ILE A 18 1.74 -10.90 4.53
N LEU A 19 0.73 -10.64 5.37
CA LEU A 19 0.77 -10.94 6.81
C LEU A 19 0.89 -12.44 7.08
N ALA A 20 0.15 -13.28 6.36
CA ALA A 20 0.17 -14.72 6.53
C ALA A 20 1.46 -15.38 6.02
N ALA A 21 1.99 -14.92 4.88
CA ALA A 21 3.16 -15.51 4.25
C ALA A 21 4.49 -14.97 4.81
N PHE A 22 4.55 -13.68 5.16
CA PHE A 22 5.81 -13.01 5.55
C PHE A 22 5.67 -12.14 6.81
N PRO A 23 5.22 -12.69 7.95
CA PRO A 23 4.98 -11.92 9.17
C PRO A 23 6.24 -11.23 9.72
N ALA A 24 7.42 -11.84 9.56
CA ALA A 24 8.68 -11.26 10.01
C ALA A 24 9.05 -9.97 9.25
N ARG A 25 8.86 -9.96 7.92
CA ARG A 25 9.15 -8.77 7.09
C ARG A 25 8.20 -7.62 7.40
N VAL A 26 6.94 -7.92 7.70
CA VAL A 26 5.98 -6.89 8.11
C VAL A 26 6.43 -6.24 9.42
N ARG A 27 6.90 -7.03 10.40
CA ARG A 27 7.42 -6.51 11.67
C ARG A 27 8.65 -5.61 11.46
N GLU A 28 9.61 -6.04 10.65
CA GLU A 28 10.79 -5.23 10.30
C GLU A 28 10.39 -3.90 9.63
N ALA A 29 9.44 -3.93 8.70
CA ALA A 29 8.94 -2.72 8.05
C ALA A 29 8.29 -1.76 9.05
N LEU A 30 7.52 -2.27 10.02
CA LEU A 30 6.91 -1.45 11.08
C LEU A 30 7.97 -0.82 12.01
N GLU A 31 9.05 -1.54 12.31
CA GLU A 31 10.17 -0.99 13.09
C GLU A 31 10.87 0.15 12.34
N VAL A 32 11.09 -0.01 11.03
CA VAL A 32 11.63 1.05 10.17
C VAL A 32 10.70 2.26 10.16
N MET A 33 9.38 2.05 10.01
CA MET A 33 8.40 3.14 10.06
C MET A 33 8.44 3.89 11.39
N ARG A 34 8.64 3.19 12.51
CA ARG A 34 8.68 3.80 13.85
C ARG A 34 9.84 4.79 14.04
N ILE A 35 10.97 4.56 13.40
CA ILE A 35 12.16 5.43 13.48
C ILE A 35 12.24 6.44 12.34
N THR A 36 11.37 6.33 11.33
CA THR A 36 11.34 7.23 10.18
C THR A 36 10.56 8.51 10.54
N PRO A 37 11.08 9.71 10.27
CA PRO A 37 10.36 10.96 10.50
C PRO A 37 9.03 11.03 9.72
N ASP A 38 7.99 11.57 10.35
CA ASP A 38 6.65 11.70 9.76
C ASP A 38 6.65 12.40 8.39
N GLN A 39 7.50 13.41 8.22
CA GLN A 39 7.60 14.13 6.94
C GLN A 39 8.05 13.20 5.81
N GLN A 40 9.00 12.31 6.08
CA GLN A 40 9.48 11.35 5.08
C GLN A 40 8.41 10.31 4.75
N LEU A 41 7.70 9.80 5.77
CA LEU A 41 6.57 8.88 5.57
C LEU A 41 5.46 9.51 4.72
N ARG A 42 5.13 10.79 4.96
CA ARG A 42 4.15 11.53 4.16
C ARG A 42 4.57 11.68 2.71
N ILE A 43 5.84 11.99 2.44
CA ILE A 43 6.36 12.14 1.08
C ILE A 43 6.29 10.80 0.35
N VAL A 44 6.76 9.71 0.96
CA VAL A 44 6.71 8.36 0.37
C VAL A 44 5.25 7.94 0.10
N GLY A 45 4.35 8.19 1.06
CA GLY A 45 2.92 7.93 0.91
C GLY A 45 2.30 8.71 -0.26
N LEU A 46 2.59 10.01 -0.38
CA LEU A 46 2.08 10.84 -1.48
C LEU A 46 2.63 10.38 -2.83
N VAL A 47 3.93 10.10 -2.93
CA VAL A 47 4.57 9.63 -4.16
C VAL A 47 3.96 8.30 -4.60
N SER A 48 3.78 7.35 -3.68
CA SER A 48 3.18 6.05 -4.00
C SER A 48 1.71 6.18 -4.42
N ALA A 49 0.93 7.05 -3.77
CA ALA A 49 -0.46 7.31 -4.14
C ALA A 49 -0.58 7.91 -5.55
N VAL A 50 0.26 8.90 -5.87
CA VAL A 50 0.30 9.53 -7.20
C VAL A 50 0.73 8.54 -8.27
N ALA A 51 1.76 7.73 -7.99
CA ALA A 51 2.21 6.68 -8.92
C ALA A 51 1.11 5.64 -9.16
N GLY A 52 0.43 5.17 -8.11
CA GLY A 52 -0.70 4.25 -8.23
C GLY A 52 -1.85 4.83 -9.06
N LEU A 53 -2.19 6.11 -8.83
CA LEU A 53 -3.18 6.81 -9.63
C LEU A 53 -2.78 6.90 -11.11
N ALA A 54 -1.51 7.21 -11.40
CA ALA A 54 -0.99 7.28 -12.76
C ALA A 54 -1.08 5.93 -13.48
N VAL A 55 -0.76 4.82 -12.80
CA VAL A 55 -0.92 3.46 -13.36
C VAL A 55 -2.38 3.15 -13.65
N ILE A 56 -3.29 3.44 -12.70
CA ILE A 56 -4.73 3.23 -12.91
C ILE A 56 -5.22 4.05 -14.11
N TRP A 57 -4.77 5.30 -14.24
CA TRP A 57 -5.14 6.16 -15.35
C TRP A 57 -4.61 5.63 -16.69
N TRP A 58 -3.37 5.13 -16.74
CA TRP A 58 -2.81 4.51 -17.93
C TRP A 58 -3.57 3.24 -18.34
N MET A 59 -3.95 2.38 -17.38
CA MET A 59 -4.64 1.13 -17.69
C MET A 59 -6.12 1.33 -18.09
N ARG A 60 -6.75 2.43 -17.66
CA ARG A 60 -8.16 2.75 -17.94
C ARG A 60 -8.34 3.79 -19.04
N GLY A 61 -7.25 4.46 -19.46
CA GLY A 61 -7.21 5.49 -20.50
C GLY A 61 -7.08 4.92 -21.90
#